data_AF-A0A1E3ZD41-F1
#
_entry.id   AF-A0A1E3ZD41-F1
#
_cell.length_a   1.000
_cell.length_b   1.000
_cell.length_c   1.000
_cell.angle_alpha   90.00
_cell.angle_beta   90.00
_cell.angle_gamma   90.00
#
_symmetry.space_group_name_H-M   'P 1'
#
loop_
_entity.id
_entity.type
_entity.pdbx_description
1 polymer ?
#
loop_
_entity_poly.entity_id
_entity_poly.type
_entity_poly.pdbx_seq_one_letter_code
_entity_poly.pdbx_strand_id
1 'polypeptide(L)'
;MGRADSEIRKGYLQVTPNTLYNERNGYGWLEAPDHAFDTLYRKLPDTLLRDGVTARKALVFKAKLPPGKYFVTAVLGYPGPGPMRMRASLNGRVLAEDIQAPWFRLAYQTIREEVRLDKGEAVFRLESHGDSGVGLYALEFRPVKAPVIRAFSPGPYTDSSEIDQAIGTLRQRLTNDTGDQAAANQLDVLKRLRMAMTFYEQGGWGWAVRQTGMNQIQRMYAVIDLLQPVIADPADPVYFNALYLLAKTQYWLVREDTLLLPDSKHPEYFAALGKQFPGHQLLRMYLGEKIEDPVADVAGGPEWAVLQREAMTRMLKVIGWWVREICRRR
;
A
#
# COMPACT_ATOMS: atom_id res chain seq x y z
N MET A 1 -5.89 -7.86 15.73
CA MET A 1 -6.84 -8.90 16.23
C MET A 1 -6.00 -10.14 16.44
N GLY A 2 -6.32 -11.04 17.36
CA GLY A 2 -5.45 -12.21 17.54
C GLY A 2 -5.52 -12.86 18.90
N ARG A 3 -4.38 -13.35 19.37
CA ARG A 3 -4.31 -14.06 20.65
C ARG A 3 -4.35 -13.08 21.82
N ALA A 4 -4.74 -13.59 22.99
CA ALA A 4 -4.81 -12.79 24.21
C ALA A 4 -3.43 -12.34 24.73
N ASP A 5 -2.37 -13.08 24.39
CA ASP A 5 -0.98 -12.81 24.76
C ASP A 5 -0.20 -11.99 23.70
N SER A 6 -0.86 -11.62 22.60
CA SER A 6 -0.25 -10.79 21.56
C SER A 6 -0.08 -9.34 22.00
N GLU A 7 1.03 -8.72 21.59
CA GLU A 7 1.31 -7.31 21.86
C GLU A 7 0.30 -6.40 21.15
N ILE A 8 -0.30 -5.47 21.89
CA ILE A 8 -1.26 -4.52 21.34
C ILE A 8 -0.52 -3.31 20.78
N ARG A 9 -0.64 -3.08 19.46
CA ARG A 9 -0.13 -1.85 18.85
C ARG A 9 -0.82 -0.63 19.47
N LYS A 10 -0.03 0.37 19.88
CA LYS A 10 -0.55 1.64 20.42
C LYS A 10 -1.62 2.23 19.49
N GLY A 11 -2.78 2.55 20.06
CA GLY A 11 -3.94 3.09 19.32
C GLY A 11 -4.95 2.04 18.85
N TYR A 12 -4.68 0.74 19.06
CA TYR A 12 -5.59 -0.35 18.72
C TYR A 12 -6.20 -0.97 19.97
N LEU A 13 -7.39 -1.56 19.80
CA LEU A 13 -8.03 -2.41 20.79
C LEU A 13 -7.69 -3.87 20.50
N GLN A 14 -7.43 -4.64 21.57
CA GLN A 14 -7.32 -6.08 21.44
C GLN A 14 -8.70 -6.68 21.19
N VAL A 15 -8.79 -7.50 20.15
CA VAL A 15 -9.98 -8.29 19.82
C VAL A 15 -9.49 -9.71 19.62
N THR A 16 -9.95 -10.60 20.49
CA THR A 16 -9.64 -12.04 20.46
C THR A 16 -10.87 -12.82 19.97
N PRO A 17 -10.77 -14.14 19.71
CA PRO A 17 -11.94 -14.93 19.35
C PRO A 17 -13.06 -14.89 20.40
N ASN A 18 -12.71 -14.66 21.67
CA ASN A 18 -13.67 -14.56 22.78
C ASN A 18 -14.32 -13.18 22.91
N THR A 19 -13.91 -12.19 22.11
CA THR A 19 -14.51 -10.85 22.09
C THR A 19 -15.84 -10.87 21.32
N LEU A 20 -16.82 -11.59 21.83
CA LEU A 20 -18.17 -11.63 21.26
C LEU A 20 -18.87 -10.29 21.43
N TYR A 21 -19.68 -9.93 20.44
CA TYR A 21 -20.48 -8.72 20.46
C TYR A 21 -21.42 -8.74 21.65
N ASN A 22 -21.46 -7.62 22.37
CA ASN A 22 -22.50 -7.33 23.34
C ASN A 22 -22.78 -5.82 23.36
N GLU A 23 -24.00 -5.48 23.73
CA GLU A 23 -24.50 -4.09 23.72
C GLU A 23 -23.71 -3.15 24.62
N ARG A 24 -23.13 -3.68 25.72
CA ARG A 24 -22.36 -2.92 26.71
C ARG A 24 -21.01 -2.48 26.17
N ASN A 25 -20.28 -3.37 25.50
CA ASN A 25 -18.98 -3.05 24.89
C ASN A 25 -19.17 -2.29 23.57
N GLY A 26 -20.30 -2.51 22.89
CA GLY A 26 -20.62 -1.87 21.62
C GLY A 26 -19.82 -2.42 20.44
N TYR A 27 -18.94 -3.40 20.61
CA TYR A 27 -18.22 -4.06 19.53
C TYR A 27 -17.94 -5.54 19.84
N GLY A 28 -17.65 -6.32 18.80
CA GLY A 28 -17.23 -7.70 18.90
C GLY A 28 -17.67 -8.57 17.72
N TRP A 29 -17.31 -9.84 17.78
CA TRP A 29 -17.73 -10.83 16.80
C TRP A 29 -19.19 -11.24 16.98
N LEU A 30 -19.95 -11.37 15.90
CA LEU A 30 -21.28 -11.98 15.99
C LEU A 30 -21.20 -13.49 16.23
N GLU A 31 -20.17 -14.13 15.68
CA GLU A 31 -19.80 -15.52 15.91
C GLU A 31 -18.30 -15.61 16.13
N ALA A 32 -17.86 -16.43 17.09
CA ALA A 32 -16.44 -16.57 17.39
C ALA A 32 -15.67 -17.06 16.14
N PRO A 33 -14.54 -16.42 15.79
CA PRO A 33 -13.58 -16.97 14.84
C PRO A 33 -13.15 -18.40 15.22
N ASP A 34 -12.87 -19.23 14.23
CA ASP A 34 -12.44 -20.62 14.46
C ASP A 34 -11.10 -20.68 15.21
N HIS A 35 -10.14 -19.83 14.80
CA HIS A 35 -8.79 -19.81 15.37
C HIS A 35 -8.21 -18.40 15.45
N ALA A 36 -7.28 -18.19 16.38
CA ALA A 36 -6.36 -17.07 16.39
C ALA A 36 -4.94 -17.56 16.05
N PHE A 37 -4.21 -16.77 15.27
CA PHE A 37 -2.83 -17.06 14.89
C PHE A 37 -1.87 -15.95 15.32
N ASP A 38 -0.62 -16.34 15.56
CA ASP A 38 0.51 -15.45 15.70
C ASP A 38 1.53 -15.92 14.66
N THR A 39 1.82 -15.06 13.69
CA THR A 39 2.86 -15.32 12.71
C THR A 39 4.20 -15.16 13.42
N LEU A 40 4.99 -16.24 13.44
CA LEU A 40 6.41 -16.15 13.80
C LEU A 40 7.22 -15.32 12.78
N TYR A 41 6.54 -14.73 11.79
CA TYR A 41 7.08 -13.96 10.69
C TYR A 41 7.39 -12.51 11.12
N ARG A 42 8.43 -12.34 11.94
CA ARG A 42 8.93 -11.04 12.39
C ARG A 42 9.67 -10.22 11.32
N LYS A 43 9.59 -10.64 10.06
CA LYS A 43 10.30 -10.02 8.93
C LYS A 43 9.62 -8.74 8.44
N LEU A 44 8.33 -8.58 8.72
CA LEU A 44 7.59 -7.36 8.40
C LEU A 44 7.67 -6.39 9.60
N PRO A 45 7.97 -5.10 9.38
CA PRO A 45 8.17 -4.13 10.47
C PRO A 45 6.87 -3.65 11.14
N ASP A 46 5.69 -4.15 10.72
CA ASP A 46 4.40 -3.78 11.32
C ASP A 46 3.87 -4.90 12.22
N THR A 47 3.68 -4.59 13.50
CA THR A 47 3.12 -5.52 14.48
C THR A 47 1.67 -5.89 14.17
N LEU A 48 0.93 -5.10 13.38
CA LEU A 48 -0.42 -5.50 12.93
C LEU A 48 -0.42 -6.70 11.99
N LEU A 49 0.70 -6.99 11.33
CA LEU A 49 0.83 -8.13 10.43
C LEU A 49 1.29 -9.39 11.18
N ARG A 50 1.44 -9.29 12.51
CA ARG A 50 1.90 -10.38 13.34
C ARG A 50 0.76 -11.34 13.67
N ASP A 51 -0.36 -10.86 14.15
CA ASP A 51 -1.44 -11.70 14.66
C ASP A 51 -2.77 -11.44 13.95
N GLY A 52 -3.65 -12.43 14.02
CA GLY A 52 -4.95 -12.35 13.38
C GLY A 52 -5.86 -13.48 13.79
N VAL A 53 -7.01 -13.54 13.13
CA VAL A 53 -8.01 -14.60 13.30
C VAL A 53 -8.38 -15.21 11.95
N THR A 54 -8.81 -16.47 11.96
CA THR A 54 -9.31 -17.17 10.78
C THR A 54 -10.67 -17.81 11.05
N ALA A 55 -11.42 -18.03 9.97
CA ALA A 55 -12.62 -18.86 9.96
C ALA A 55 -12.75 -19.60 8.62
N ARG A 56 -13.45 -20.73 8.59
CA ARG A 56 -13.67 -21.52 7.37
C ARG A 56 -14.58 -20.84 6.36
N LYS A 57 -15.63 -20.15 6.81
CA LYS A 57 -16.67 -19.59 5.93
C LYS A 57 -16.70 -18.06 5.95
N ALA A 58 -16.81 -17.47 7.14
CA ALA A 58 -16.91 -16.03 7.26
C ALA A 58 -16.45 -15.54 8.64
N LEU A 59 -16.03 -14.28 8.70
CA LEU A 59 -15.83 -13.50 9.90
C LEU A 59 -16.81 -12.32 9.88
N VAL A 60 -17.58 -12.14 10.94
CA VAL A 60 -18.54 -11.03 11.05
C VAL A 60 -18.27 -10.23 12.32
N PHE A 61 -17.79 -9.00 12.13
CA PHE A 61 -17.47 -8.07 13.22
C PHE A 61 -18.47 -6.92 13.24
N LYS A 62 -19.06 -6.68 14.41
CA LYS A 62 -20.02 -5.60 14.63
C LYS A 62 -19.41 -4.53 15.53
N ALA A 63 -19.63 -3.26 15.21
CA ALA A 63 -19.26 -2.12 16.04
C ALA A 63 -20.32 -1.01 15.99
N LYS A 64 -20.65 -0.45 17.15
CA LYS A 64 -21.40 0.79 17.30
C LYS A 64 -20.45 1.97 17.11
N LEU A 65 -20.76 2.83 16.17
CA LEU A 65 -19.98 4.00 15.82
C LEU A 65 -20.92 5.19 15.66
N PRO A 66 -20.53 6.44 15.93
CA PRO A 66 -21.38 7.57 15.59
C PRO A 66 -21.73 7.58 14.09
N PRO A 67 -22.91 8.07 13.67
CA PRO A 67 -23.18 8.32 12.27
C PRO A 67 -22.15 9.28 11.66
N GLY A 68 -21.71 9.02 10.43
CA GLY A 68 -20.66 9.82 9.78
C GLY A 68 -19.98 9.13 8.61
N LYS A 69 -19.00 9.83 8.03
CA LYS A 69 -18.11 9.28 7.01
C LYS A 69 -16.88 8.65 7.65
N TYR A 70 -16.50 7.48 7.19
CA TYR A 70 -15.36 6.72 7.68
C TYR A 70 -14.54 6.17 6.51
N PHE A 71 -13.22 6.13 6.68
CA PHE A 71 -12.40 5.18 5.97
C PHE A 71 -12.38 3.86 6.73
N VAL A 72 -12.81 2.79 6.07
CA VAL A 72 -12.71 1.42 6.58
C VAL A 72 -11.48 0.80 5.97
N THR A 73 -10.50 0.43 6.81
CA THR A 73 -9.30 -0.28 6.37
C THR A 73 -9.29 -1.67 6.95
N ALA A 74 -9.09 -2.68 6.12
CA ALA A 74 -8.98 -4.07 6.57
C ALA A 74 -7.72 -4.71 6.00
N VAL A 75 -6.98 -5.39 6.86
CA VAL A 75 -5.77 -6.14 6.50
C VAL A 75 -6.10 -7.62 6.53
N LEU A 76 -6.17 -8.22 5.35
CA LEU A 76 -6.83 -9.49 5.08
C LEU A 76 -5.80 -10.54 4.70
N GLY A 77 -6.01 -11.80 5.10
CA GLY A 77 -5.16 -12.92 4.75
C GLY A 77 -4.69 -13.74 5.93
N TYR A 78 -3.77 -14.66 5.65
CA TYR A 78 -3.25 -15.65 6.59
C TYR A 78 -1.94 -16.23 6.03
N PRO A 79 -0.87 -16.44 6.81
CA PRO A 79 0.39 -17.03 6.32
C PRO A 79 0.33 -18.57 6.18
N GLY A 80 -0.85 -19.11 5.90
CA GLY A 80 -1.09 -20.54 5.78
C GLY A 80 -0.61 -21.16 4.47
N PRO A 81 -0.78 -22.48 4.32
CA PRO A 81 -0.30 -23.22 3.15
C PRO A 81 -1.12 -22.98 1.88
N GLY A 82 -2.35 -22.48 1.98
CA GLY A 82 -3.28 -22.34 0.85
C GLY A 82 -3.71 -20.89 0.63
N PRO A 83 -4.01 -20.50 -0.62
CA PRO A 83 -4.57 -19.20 -0.91
C PRO A 83 -5.99 -19.08 -0.39
N MET A 84 -6.28 -17.97 0.26
CA MET A 84 -7.61 -17.48 0.58
C MET A 84 -8.10 -16.62 -0.57
N ARG A 85 -9.34 -16.86 -0.98
CA ARG A 85 -10.10 -15.98 -1.87
C ARG A 85 -11.27 -15.45 -1.08
N MET A 86 -11.35 -14.14 -0.94
CA MET A 86 -12.24 -13.51 0.03
C MET A 86 -12.99 -12.35 -0.60
N ARG A 87 -14.16 -12.07 -0.03
CA ARG A 87 -14.97 -10.91 -0.32
C ARG A 87 -15.24 -10.13 0.97
N ALA A 88 -15.06 -8.82 0.92
CA ALA A 88 -15.31 -7.94 2.05
C ALA A 88 -16.53 -7.07 1.79
N SER A 89 -17.40 -6.96 2.79
CA SER A 89 -18.59 -6.11 2.76
C SER A 89 -18.82 -5.40 4.10
N LEU A 90 -19.55 -4.29 4.06
CA LEU A 90 -19.96 -3.52 5.21
C LEU A 90 -21.44 -3.18 5.10
N ASN A 91 -22.24 -3.59 6.08
CA ASN A 91 -23.69 -3.38 6.10
C ASN A 91 -24.37 -3.85 4.79
N GLY A 92 -23.87 -4.94 4.20
CA GLY A 92 -24.33 -5.50 2.93
C GLY A 92 -23.78 -4.81 1.67
N ARG A 93 -23.14 -3.65 1.77
CA ARG A 93 -22.41 -3.04 0.65
C ARG A 93 -21.07 -3.73 0.49
N VAL A 94 -20.79 -4.19 -0.73
CA VAL A 94 -19.49 -4.74 -1.11
C VAL A 94 -18.41 -3.66 -1.05
N LEU A 95 -17.30 -3.97 -0.39
CA LEU A 95 -16.08 -3.17 -0.40
C LEU A 95 -15.06 -3.72 -1.41
N ALA A 96 -14.92 -5.05 -1.50
CA ALA A 96 -14.05 -5.72 -2.48
C ALA A 96 -14.50 -7.17 -2.73
N GLU A 97 -14.50 -7.61 -4.00
CA GLU A 97 -15.01 -8.92 -4.45
C GLU A 97 -13.92 -10.00 -4.56
N ASP A 98 -12.71 -9.70 -5.01
CA ASP A 98 -11.71 -10.70 -5.41
C ASP A 98 -10.38 -10.55 -4.66
N ILE A 99 -10.45 -10.60 -3.33
CA ILE A 99 -9.27 -10.42 -2.47
C ILE A 99 -8.54 -11.76 -2.41
N GLN A 100 -7.26 -11.79 -2.78
CA GLN A 100 -6.45 -13.01 -2.73
C GLN A 100 -5.24 -12.84 -1.82
N ALA A 101 -5.11 -13.73 -0.82
CA ALA A 101 -3.94 -13.78 0.05
C ALA A 101 -3.47 -15.25 0.22
N PRO A 102 -2.18 -15.59 0.00
CA PRO A 102 -1.12 -14.66 -0.29
C PRO A 102 -1.23 -14.03 -1.68
N TRP A 103 -0.88 -12.75 -1.76
CA TRP A 103 -0.75 -12.01 -3.00
C TRP A 103 0.72 -12.02 -3.42
N PHE A 104 1.02 -12.75 -4.49
CA PHE A 104 2.38 -13.22 -4.82
C PHE A 104 3.00 -14.01 -3.66
N ARG A 105 3.69 -13.34 -2.74
CA ARG A 105 4.26 -13.95 -1.52
C ARG A 105 4.04 -13.08 -0.27
N LEU A 106 3.17 -12.09 -0.36
CA LEU A 106 2.67 -11.38 0.81
C LEU A 106 1.51 -12.18 1.37
N ALA A 107 1.59 -12.58 2.65
CA ALA A 107 0.52 -13.31 3.32
C ALA A 107 -0.78 -12.50 3.53
N TYR A 108 -0.79 -11.25 3.08
CA TYR A 108 -1.84 -10.29 3.34
C TYR A 108 -2.11 -9.42 2.11
N GLN A 109 -3.28 -8.78 2.13
CA GLN A 109 -3.67 -7.70 1.27
C GLN A 109 -4.49 -6.68 2.09
N THR A 110 -4.25 -5.39 1.88
CA THR A 110 -4.94 -4.29 2.55
C THR A 110 -5.97 -3.68 1.61
N ILE A 111 -7.20 -3.55 2.08
CA ILE A 111 -8.25 -2.76 1.40
C ILE A 111 -8.56 -1.51 2.22
N ARG A 112 -8.91 -0.40 1.56
CA ARG A 112 -9.44 0.80 2.20
C ARG A 112 -10.52 1.44 1.34
N GLU A 113 -11.67 1.74 1.93
CA GLU A 113 -12.83 2.34 1.26
C GLU A 113 -13.46 3.45 2.11
N GLU A 114 -13.93 4.53 1.46
CA GLU A 114 -14.78 5.53 2.11
C GLU A 114 -16.23 5.01 2.18
N VAL A 115 -16.80 5.02 3.39
CA VAL A 115 -18.18 4.62 3.65
C VAL A 115 -18.89 5.69 4.47
N ARG A 116 -20.21 5.73 4.34
CA ARG A 116 -21.08 6.53 5.20
C ARG A 116 -21.92 5.59 6.07
N LEU A 117 -21.90 5.83 7.37
CA LEU A 117 -22.74 5.14 8.36
C LEU A 117 -23.88 6.06 8.76
N ASP A 118 -25.11 5.76 8.36
CA ASP A 118 -26.27 6.61 8.70
C ASP A 118 -26.91 6.23 10.04
N LYS A 119 -26.86 4.94 10.40
CA LYS A 119 -27.50 4.38 11.61
C LYS A 119 -26.56 4.18 12.79
N GLY A 120 -25.31 4.62 12.66
CA GLY A 120 -24.31 4.48 13.72
C GLY A 120 -23.92 3.04 14.05
N GLU A 121 -23.95 2.17 13.05
CA GLU A 121 -23.61 0.76 13.19
C GLU A 121 -22.81 0.30 11.97
N ALA A 122 -21.75 -0.46 12.24
CA ALA A 122 -20.90 -1.08 11.25
C ALA A 122 -20.90 -2.60 11.47
N VAL A 123 -21.38 -3.35 10.47
CA VAL A 123 -21.29 -4.80 10.40
C VAL A 123 -20.37 -5.15 9.24
N PHE A 124 -19.10 -5.38 9.56
CA PHE A 124 -18.09 -5.83 8.60
C PHE A 124 -18.18 -7.34 8.46
N ARG A 125 -18.25 -7.81 7.22
CA ARG A 125 -18.28 -9.23 6.87
C ARG A 125 -17.19 -9.54 5.87
N LEU A 126 -16.35 -10.51 6.22
CA LEU A 126 -15.37 -11.13 5.33
C LEU A 126 -15.83 -12.56 5.07
N GLU A 127 -16.05 -12.92 3.81
CA GLU A 127 -16.54 -14.24 3.41
C GLU A 127 -15.61 -14.93 2.42
N SER A 128 -15.51 -16.25 2.54
CA SER A 128 -14.68 -17.09 1.66
C SER A 128 -15.41 -17.33 0.35
N HIS A 129 -14.66 -17.28 -0.76
CA HIS A 129 -15.07 -17.87 -2.02
C HIS A 129 -14.74 -19.36 -1.98
N GLY A 130 -15.79 -20.19 -1.93
CA GLY A 130 -15.64 -21.65 -1.73
C GLY A 130 -15.04 -21.98 -0.36
N ASP A 131 -14.20 -23.02 -0.30
CA ASP A 131 -13.69 -23.58 0.96
C ASP A 131 -12.26 -23.10 1.33
N SER A 132 -11.82 -21.96 0.76
CA SER A 132 -10.46 -21.44 0.97
C SER A 132 -10.22 -20.83 2.36
N GLY A 133 -11.28 -20.56 3.11
CA GLY A 133 -11.22 -19.88 4.41
C GLY A 133 -11.04 -18.37 4.27
N VAL A 134 -11.15 -17.69 5.41
CA VAL A 134 -10.91 -16.25 5.55
C VAL A 134 -9.92 -15.98 6.67
N GLY A 135 -9.18 -14.89 6.54
CA GLY A 135 -8.22 -14.44 7.54
C GLY A 135 -8.22 -12.92 7.66
N LEU A 136 -8.10 -12.44 8.90
CA LEU A 136 -8.16 -11.02 9.22
C LEU A 136 -7.14 -10.69 10.30
N TYR A 137 -6.22 -9.79 9.97
CA TYR A 137 -5.19 -9.27 10.88
C TYR A 137 -5.73 -8.07 11.67
N ALA A 138 -6.28 -7.09 10.95
CA ALA A 138 -6.73 -5.82 11.52
C ALA A 138 -7.95 -5.25 10.75
N LEU A 139 -8.79 -4.53 11.48
CA LEU A 139 -9.91 -3.77 10.96
C LEU A 139 -9.93 -2.40 11.65
N GLU A 140 -10.07 -1.34 10.87
CA GLU A 140 -10.04 0.03 11.33
C GLU A 140 -11.21 0.82 10.78
N PHE A 141 -11.84 1.61 11.65
CA PHE A 141 -12.86 2.60 11.27
C PHE A 141 -12.34 3.98 11.66
N ARG A 142 -11.78 4.72 10.70
CA ARG A 142 -11.25 6.06 10.94
C ARG A 142 -12.22 7.09 10.41
N PRO A 143 -12.74 8.03 11.22
CA PRO A 143 -13.61 9.07 10.70
C PRO A 143 -12.86 9.90 9.65
N VAL A 144 -13.54 10.27 8.57
CA VAL A 144 -12.95 11.14 7.54
C VAL A 144 -12.73 12.52 8.16
N LYS A 145 -11.50 13.00 8.12
CA LYS A 145 -11.08 14.29 8.67
C LYS A 145 -10.21 15.00 7.64
N ALA A 146 -10.35 16.31 7.55
CA ALA A 146 -9.46 17.12 6.75
C ALA A 146 -8.01 16.99 7.26
N PRO A 147 -7.01 16.92 6.37
CA PRO A 147 -5.61 16.83 6.75
C PRO A 147 -5.15 18.10 7.50
N VAL A 148 -4.20 17.92 8.42
CA VAL A 148 -3.58 19.01 9.19
C VAL A 148 -2.61 19.78 8.29
N ILE A 149 -1.71 19.06 7.62
CA ILE A 149 -0.78 19.62 6.63
C ILE A 149 -1.45 19.56 5.27
N ARG A 150 -1.65 20.70 4.61
CA ARG A 150 -2.50 20.81 3.41
C ARG A 150 -1.74 20.90 2.09
N ALA A 151 -0.45 21.12 2.14
CA ALA A 151 0.37 21.31 0.96
C ALA A 151 1.70 20.59 1.13
N PHE A 152 2.14 20.00 0.02
CA PHE A 152 3.47 19.45 -0.17
C PHE A 152 4.07 20.08 -1.43
N SER A 153 5.36 19.85 -1.68
CA SER A 153 6.03 20.31 -2.90
C SER A 153 5.21 19.99 -4.15
N PRO A 154 5.08 20.95 -5.10
CA PRO A 154 4.27 20.77 -6.29
C PRO A 154 4.88 19.71 -7.21
N GLY A 155 4.03 18.80 -7.70
CA GLY A 155 4.40 17.78 -8.68
C GLY A 155 3.93 16.39 -8.29
N PRO A 156 4.20 15.38 -9.14
CA PRO A 156 3.82 14.00 -8.88
C PRO A 156 4.78 13.29 -7.90
N TYR A 157 5.85 13.96 -7.44
CA TYR A 157 6.84 13.40 -6.54
C TYR A 157 7.24 14.44 -5.49
N THR A 158 7.45 13.95 -4.26
CA THR A 158 7.90 14.74 -3.11
C THR A 158 9.10 14.04 -2.51
N ASP A 159 10.07 14.83 -2.07
CA ASP A 159 11.28 14.33 -1.42
C ASP A 159 10.94 13.59 -0.11
N SER A 160 11.64 12.49 0.18
CA SER A 160 11.40 11.70 1.39
C SER A 160 11.66 12.50 2.67
N SER A 161 12.55 13.50 2.63
CA SER A 161 12.82 14.40 3.74
C SER A 161 11.62 15.29 4.10
N GLU A 162 10.84 15.74 3.11
CA GLU A 162 9.63 16.53 3.36
C GLU A 162 8.56 15.66 4.04
N ILE A 163 8.43 14.40 3.61
CA ILE A 163 7.55 13.42 4.27
C ILE A 163 8.02 13.15 5.71
N ASP A 164 9.33 13.01 5.94
CA ASP A 164 9.90 12.79 7.27
C ASP A 164 9.66 13.98 8.22
N GLN A 165 9.79 15.22 7.71
CA GLN A 165 9.47 16.44 8.46
C GLN A 165 7.98 16.52 8.82
N ALA A 166 7.09 16.19 7.88
CA ALA A 166 5.65 16.15 8.11
C ALA A 166 5.28 15.08 9.17
N ILE A 167 5.89 13.89 9.10
CA ILE A 167 5.75 12.84 10.12
C ILE A 167 6.21 13.33 11.50
N GLY A 168 7.35 14.03 11.57
CA GLY A 168 7.87 14.61 12.82
C GLY A 168 6.90 15.62 13.43
N THR A 169 6.38 16.52 12.60
CA THR A 169 5.40 17.55 13.00
C THR A 169 4.12 16.92 13.57
N LEU A 170 3.55 15.92 12.89
CA LEU A 170 2.33 15.25 13.35
C LEU A 170 2.56 14.43 14.62
N ARG A 171 3.74 13.81 14.78
CA ARG A 171 4.13 13.12 16.02
C ARG A 171 4.15 14.08 17.20
N GLN A 172 4.81 15.23 17.05
CA GLN A 172 4.86 16.25 18.09
C GLN A 172 3.47 16.77 18.46
N ARG A 173 2.61 16.98 17.46
CA ARG A 173 1.21 17.36 17.67
C ARG A 173 0.44 16.32 18.49
N LEU A 174 0.60 15.04 18.18
CA LEU A 174 -0.04 13.94 18.91
C LEU A 174 0.54 13.71 20.31
N THR A 175 1.74 14.20 20.60
CA THR A 175 2.26 14.26 21.97
C THR A 175 1.49 15.28 22.81
N ASN A 176 1.07 16.39 22.21
CA ASN A 176 0.32 17.45 22.90
C ASN A 176 -1.19 17.20 22.94
N ASP A 177 -1.74 16.57 21.91
CA ASP A 177 -3.15 16.20 21.80
C ASP A 177 -3.28 14.78 21.22
N THR A 178 -3.39 13.78 22.09
CA THR A 178 -3.55 12.38 21.70
C THR A 178 -4.91 12.08 21.08
N GLY A 179 -5.88 12.99 21.21
CA GLY A 179 -7.22 12.89 20.64
C GLY A 179 -7.35 13.45 19.23
N ASP A 180 -6.30 14.06 18.68
CA ASP A 180 -6.34 14.65 17.34
C ASP A 180 -6.41 13.57 16.24
N GLN A 181 -7.64 13.22 15.87
CA GLN A 181 -7.93 12.24 14.84
C GLN A 181 -7.43 12.66 13.45
N ALA A 182 -7.43 13.97 13.14
CA ALA A 182 -6.94 14.44 11.85
C ALA A 182 -5.43 14.21 11.73
N ALA A 183 -4.67 14.54 12.79
CA ALA A 183 -3.24 14.30 12.86
C ALA A 183 -2.92 12.80 12.85
N ALA A 184 -3.67 11.98 13.59
CA ALA A 184 -3.49 10.53 13.64
C ALA A 184 -3.76 9.85 12.29
N ASN A 185 -4.81 10.29 11.58
CA ASN A 185 -5.13 9.81 10.24
C ASN A 185 -4.02 10.15 9.25
N GLN A 186 -3.62 11.43 9.20
CA GLN A 186 -2.59 11.87 8.27
C GLN A 186 -1.23 11.22 8.57
N LEU A 187 -0.88 11.02 9.84
CA LEU A 187 0.35 10.35 10.22
C LEU A 187 0.42 8.90 9.71
N ASP A 188 -0.70 8.19 9.67
CA ASP A 188 -0.75 6.82 9.13
C ASP A 188 -0.52 6.80 7.62
N VAL A 189 -1.19 7.70 6.89
CA VAL A 189 -1.01 7.87 5.44
C VAL A 189 0.45 8.17 5.10
N LEU A 190 1.06 9.14 5.80
CA LEU A 190 2.45 9.51 5.55
C LEU A 190 3.44 8.40 5.89
N LYS A 191 3.18 7.62 6.97
CA LYS A 191 4.01 6.45 7.29
C LYS A 191 3.95 5.37 6.21
N ARG A 192 2.76 5.12 5.64
CA ARG A 192 2.60 4.16 4.52
C ARG A 192 3.37 4.63 3.29
N LEU A 193 3.18 5.89 2.89
CA LEU A 193 3.93 6.48 1.78
C LEU A 193 5.44 6.40 2.02
N ARG A 194 5.92 6.78 3.21
CA ARG A 194 7.33 6.76 3.55
C ARG A 194 7.93 5.36 3.52
N MET A 195 7.20 4.36 4.02
CA MET A 195 7.62 2.96 3.96
C MET A 195 7.67 2.46 2.51
N ALA A 196 6.69 2.84 1.69
CA ALA A 196 6.66 2.52 0.27
C ALA A 196 7.87 3.12 -0.47
N MET A 197 8.22 4.38 -0.19
CA MET A 197 9.43 5.01 -0.74
C MET A 197 10.68 4.22 -0.35
N THR A 198 10.83 3.87 0.93
CA THR A 198 11.97 3.06 1.42
C THR A 198 12.07 1.72 0.68
N PHE A 199 10.98 0.97 0.58
CA PHE A 199 10.98 -0.34 -0.08
C PHE A 199 11.26 -0.24 -1.58
N TYR A 200 10.80 0.83 -2.22
CA TYR A 200 11.11 1.09 -3.63
C TYR A 200 12.60 1.41 -3.84
N GLU A 201 13.16 2.31 -3.02
CA GLU A 201 14.57 2.74 -3.08
C GLU A 201 15.56 1.61 -2.74
N GLN A 202 15.14 0.67 -1.90
CA GLN A 202 15.93 -0.51 -1.53
C GLN A 202 16.26 -1.45 -2.69
N GLY A 203 15.53 -1.38 -3.82
CA GLY A 203 15.82 -2.12 -5.04
C GLY A 203 16.14 -3.62 -4.84
N GLY A 204 17.09 -4.12 -5.63
CA GLY A 204 17.59 -5.51 -5.60
C GLY A 204 18.71 -5.79 -4.60
N TRP A 205 19.01 -4.86 -3.69
CA TRP A 205 20.22 -4.97 -2.85
C TRP A 205 20.15 -6.11 -1.83
N GLY A 206 21.24 -6.88 -1.71
CA GLY A 206 21.31 -8.01 -0.77
C GLY A 206 21.18 -7.60 0.71
N TRP A 207 21.61 -6.39 1.08
CA TRP A 207 21.41 -5.88 2.45
C TRP A 207 19.93 -5.65 2.75
N ALA A 208 19.14 -5.20 1.77
CA ALA A 208 17.70 -5.00 1.93
C ALA A 208 16.98 -6.33 2.12
N VAL A 209 17.42 -7.39 1.42
CA VAL A 209 16.91 -8.75 1.63
C VAL A 209 17.19 -9.25 3.04
N ARG A 210 18.39 -9.00 3.57
CA ARG A 210 18.73 -9.37 4.96
C ARG A 210 17.89 -8.60 5.98
N GLN A 211 17.67 -7.30 5.75
CA GLN A 211 16.92 -6.44 6.66
C GLN A 211 15.41 -6.75 6.66
N THR A 212 14.82 -6.94 5.48
CA THR A 212 13.36 -7.07 5.32
C THR A 212 12.90 -8.52 5.19
N GLY A 213 13.81 -9.45 4.91
CA GLY A 213 13.48 -10.84 4.60
C GLY A 213 12.71 -11.04 3.29
N MET A 214 12.52 -9.97 2.50
CA MET A 214 11.82 -9.96 1.22
C MET A 214 12.82 -9.84 0.06
N ASN A 215 12.50 -10.42 -1.10
CA ASN A 215 13.20 -10.09 -2.35
C ASN A 215 12.63 -8.78 -2.96
N GLN A 216 13.23 -8.32 -4.07
CA GLN A 216 12.80 -7.08 -4.72
C GLN A 216 11.34 -7.12 -5.17
N ILE A 217 10.92 -8.20 -5.84
CA ILE A 217 9.54 -8.35 -6.33
C ILE A 217 8.57 -8.31 -5.14
N GLN A 218 8.83 -9.06 -4.07
CA GLN A 218 8.03 -9.01 -2.84
C GLN A 218 7.90 -7.60 -2.26
N ARG A 219 8.99 -6.83 -2.22
CA ARG A 219 8.95 -5.42 -1.79
C ARG A 219 8.11 -4.55 -2.72
N MET A 220 8.13 -4.78 -4.02
CA MET A 220 7.28 -4.04 -4.97
C MET A 220 5.79 -4.33 -4.77
N TYR A 221 5.40 -5.58 -4.45
CA TYR A 221 4.02 -5.86 -4.02
C TYR A 221 3.69 -5.17 -2.69
N ALA A 222 4.63 -5.11 -1.75
CA ALA A 222 4.42 -4.41 -0.49
C ALA A 222 4.26 -2.90 -0.71
N VAL A 223 5.00 -2.32 -1.65
CA VAL A 223 4.80 -0.94 -2.10
C VAL A 223 3.39 -0.75 -2.65
N ILE A 224 2.88 -1.66 -3.48
CA ILE A 224 1.51 -1.55 -3.99
C ILE A 224 0.49 -1.62 -2.84
N ASP A 225 0.63 -2.59 -1.93
CA ASP A 225 -0.25 -2.75 -0.77
C ASP A 225 -0.25 -1.53 0.16
N LEU A 226 0.91 -0.89 0.35
CA LEU A 226 1.03 0.32 1.15
C LEU A 226 0.37 1.54 0.50
N LEU A 227 0.42 1.63 -0.84
CA LEU A 227 -0.04 2.82 -1.57
C LEU A 227 -1.49 2.75 -2.02
N GLN A 228 -2.06 1.55 -2.23
CA GLN A 228 -3.48 1.40 -2.57
C GLN A 228 -4.41 2.08 -1.54
N PRO A 229 -4.21 1.91 -0.23
CA PRO A 229 -4.98 2.65 0.77
C PRO A 229 -4.78 4.17 0.72
N VAL A 230 -3.61 4.65 0.30
CA VAL A 230 -3.36 6.10 0.22
C VAL A 230 -4.16 6.70 -0.94
N ILE A 231 -4.15 6.06 -2.12
CA ILE A 231 -4.87 6.56 -3.29
C ILE A 231 -6.39 6.35 -3.22
N ALA A 232 -6.89 5.67 -2.19
CA ALA A 232 -8.33 5.57 -1.91
C ALA A 232 -8.95 6.92 -1.49
N ASP A 233 -8.13 7.93 -1.20
CA ASP A 233 -8.55 9.29 -0.90
C ASP A 233 -7.94 10.30 -1.91
N PRO A 234 -8.65 10.62 -3.01
CA PRO A 234 -8.19 11.62 -3.97
C PRO A 234 -8.06 13.04 -3.41
N ALA A 235 -8.63 13.32 -2.23
CA ALA A 235 -8.51 14.61 -1.56
C ALA A 235 -7.28 14.71 -0.63
N ASP A 236 -6.56 13.60 -0.43
CA ASP A 236 -5.36 13.61 0.40
C ASP A 236 -4.23 14.44 -0.27
N PRO A 237 -3.52 15.31 0.46
CA PRO A 237 -2.46 16.16 -0.09
C PRO A 237 -1.30 15.40 -0.73
N VAL A 238 -1.08 14.14 -0.36
CA VAL A 238 -0.06 13.28 -0.98
C VAL A 238 -0.62 12.27 -1.99
N TYR A 239 -1.88 12.44 -2.42
CA TYR A 239 -2.53 11.55 -3.38
C TYR A 239 -1.70 11.36 -4.65
N PHE A 240 -1.26 12.45 -5.29
CA PHE A 240 -0.51 12.36 -6.54
C PHE A 240 0.90 11.77 -6.35
N ASN A 241 1.52 11.99 -5.18
CA ASN A 241 2.80 11.38 -4.82
C ASN A 241 2.68 9.85 -4.73
N ALA A 242 1.64 9.39 -4.03
CA ALA A 242 1.35 7.96 -3.91
C ALA A 242 0.96 7.35 -5.25
N LEU A 243 0.11 8.03 -6.03
CA LEU A 243 -0.33 7.57 -7.35
C LEU A 243 0.84 7.41 -8.32
N TYR A 244 1.78 8.36 -8.34
CA TYR A 244 2.98 8.28 -9.18
C TYR A 244 3.90 7.12 -8.79
N LEU A 245 4.22 6.98 -7.48
CA LEU A 245 5.06 5.87 -7.02
C LEU A 245 4.39 4.51 -7.28
N LEU A 246 3.07 4.43 -7.12
CA LEU A 246 2.28 3.25 -7.43
C LEU A 246 2.33 2.92 -8.93
N ALA A 247 2.05 3.90 -9.80
CA ALA A 247 2.11 3.73 -11.25
C ALA A 247 3.49 3.26 -11.71
N LYS A 248 4.55 3.90 -11.19
CA LYS A 248 5.94 3.56 -11.47
C LYS A 248 6.27 2.14 -11.03
N THR A 249 5.87 1.74 -9.82
CA THR A 249 6.08 0.39 -9.29
C THR A 249 5.42 -0.66 -10.17
N GLN A 250 4.15 -0.44 -10.52
CA GLN A 250 3.39 -1.36 -11.34
C GLN A 250 3.92 -1.44 -12.78
N TYR A 251 4.35 -0.32 -13.36
CA TYR A 251 4.98 -0.29 -14.67
C TYR A 251 6.24 -1.14 -14.72
N TRP A 252 7.15 -0.95 -13.76
CA TRP A 252 8.39 -1.71 -13.74
C TRP A 252 8.16 -3.20 -13.49
N LEU A 253 7.21 -3.58 -12.62
CA LEU A 253 6.84 -5.00 -12.46
C LEU A 253 6.40 -5.64 -13.77
N VAL A 254 5.53 -4.98 -14.53
CA VAL A 254 5.05 -5.48 -15.83
C VAL A 254 6.17 -5.54 -16.87
N ARG A 255 7.14 -4.62 -16.80
CA ARG A 255 8.32 -4.63 -17.69
C ARG A 255 9.31 -5.75 -17.38
N GLU A 256 9.42 -6.17 -16.12
CA GLU A 256 10.23 -7.33 -15.74
C GLU A 256 9.60 -8.62 -16.28
N ASP A 257 8.31 -8.82 -16.04
CA ASP A 257 7.54 -9.95 -16.57
C ASP A 257 6.04 -9.62 -16.54
N THR A 258 5.40 -9.72 -17.70
CA THR A 258 3.96 -9.45 -17.88
C THR A 258 3.06 -10.34 -17.02
N LEU A 259 3.55 -11.50 -16.55
CA LEU A 259 2.80 -12.43 -15.71
C LEU A 259 2.84 -12.09 -14.22
N LEU A 260 3.73 -11.19 -13.78
CA LEU A 260 3.80 -10.82 -12.36
C LEU A 260 2.51 -10.10 -11.94
N LEU A 261 2.16 -9.04 -12.64
CA LEU A 261 1.01 -8.20 -12.27
C LEU A 261 0.04 -8.05 -13.45
N PRO A 262 -0.76 -9.08 -13.77
CA PRO A 262 -1.68 -9.04 -14.89
C PRO A 262 -2.75 -7.94 -14.73
N ASP A 263 -3.19 -7.70 -13.49
CA ASP A 263 -4.20 -6.68 -13.16
C ASP A 263 -3.59 -5.29 -12.90
N SER A 264 -2.45 -5.01 -13.56
CA SER A 264 -1.74 -3.74 -13.42
C SER A 264 -2.57 -2.58 -13.98
N LYS A 265 -2.68 -1.52 -13.18
CA LYS A 265 -3.42 -0.28 -13.49
C LYS A 265 -2.51 0.90 -13.83
N HIS A 266 -1.22 0.64 -14.06
CA HIS A 266 -0.25 1.69 -14.37
C HIS A 266 -0.64 2.57 -15.58
N PRO A 267 -1.29 2.09 -16.66
CA PRO A 267 -1.70 2.96 -17.76
C PRO A 267 -2.77 3.95 -17.32
N GLU A 268 -3.78 3.51 -16.54
CA GLU A 268 -4.82 4.40 -16.02
C GLU A 268 -4.23 5.44 -15.06
N TYR A 269 -3.31 5.02 -14.19
CA TYR A 269 -2.67 5.92 -13.23
C TYR A 269 -1.80 6.96 -13.92
N PHE A 270 -1.00 6.58 -14.91
CA PHE A 270 -0.22 7.56 -15.69
C PHE A 270 -1.11 8.47 -16.52
N ALA A 271 -2.24 7.99 -17.05
CA ALA A 271 -3.20 8.85 -17.74
C ALA A 271 -3.82 9.90 -16.81
N ALA A 272 -4.16 9.52 -15.56
CA ALA A 272 -4.65 10.45 -14.55
C ALA A 272 -3.57 11.50 -14.17
N LEU A 273 -2.33 11.06 -13.96
CA LEU A 273 -1.20 11.95 -13.66
C LEU A 273 -0.89 12.89 -14.83
N GLY A 274 -0.95 12.41 -16.08
CA GLY A 274 -0.71 13.23 -17.27
C GLY A 274 -1.73 14.35 -17.44
N LYS A 275 -3.00 14.12 -17.06
CA LYS A 275 -4.03 15.17 -17.03
C LYS A 275 -3.72 16.25 -15.99
N GLN A 276 -3.23 15.85 -14.82
CA GLN A 276 -2.90 16.77 -13.74
C GLN A 276 -1.58 17.55 -13.99
N PHE A 277 -0.60 16.90 -14.61
CA PHE A 277 0.76 17.42 -14.81
C PHE A 277 1.20 17.33 -16.28
N PRO A 278 0.49 17.99 -17.22
CA PRO A 278 0.73 17.80 -18.66
C PRO A 278 2.13 18.21 -19.13
N GLY A 279 2.79 19.15 -18.44
CA GLY A 279 4.15 19.60 -18.75
C GLY A 279 5.26 18.73 -18.15
N HIS A 280 4.94 17.71 -17.35
CA HIS A 280 5.96 16.96 -16.62
C HIS A 280 6.69 15.97 -17.53
N GLN A 281 7.97 16.23 -17.81
CA GLN A 281 8.78 15.48 -18.77
C GLN A 281 8.76 13.96 -18.51
N LEU A 282 9.09 13.49 -17.30
CA LEU A 282 9.10 12.05 -17.03
C LEU A 282 7.73 11.36 -17.18
N LEU A 283 6.62 12.08 -16.95
CA LEU A 283 5.28 11.49 -17.10
C LEU A 283 4.96 11.26 -18.59
N ARG A 284 5.34 12.21 -19.45
CA ARG A 284 5.22 12.07 -20.90
C ARG A 284 5.99 10.85 -21.41
N MET A 285 7.18 10.58 -20.85
CA MET A 285 7.96 9.38 -21.15
C MET A 285 7.19 8.09 -20.79
N TYR A 286 6.60 8.03 -19.60
CA TYR A 286 5.78 6.88 -19.18
C TYR A 286 4.51 6.71 -20.03
N LEU A 287 4.00 7.79 -20.63
CA LEU A 287 2.90 7.79 -21.58
C LEU A 287 3.33 7.47 -23.03
N GLY A 288 4.61 7.13 -23.25
CA GLY A 288 5.13 6.72 -24.55
C GLY A 288 5.60 7.86 -25.45
N GLU A 289 5.61 9.11 -24.97
CA GLU A 289 6.25 10.20 -25.70
C GLU A 289 7.76 9.93 -25.75
N LYS A 290 8.29 9.86 -26.97
CA LYS A 290 9.73 9.83 -27.17
C LYS A 290 10.28 11.20 -26.80
N ILE A 291 10.93 11.27 -25.66
CA ILE A 291 11.63 12.46 -25.21
C ILE A 291 12.99 12.48 -25.89
N GLU A 292 13.34 13.58 -26.54
CA GLU A 292 14.70 13.79 -27.00
C GLU A 292 15.62 13.69 -25.79
N ASP A 293 16.59 12.78 -25.86
CA ASP A 293 17.51 12.49 -24.77
C ASP A 293 18.17 13.81 -24.35
N PRO A 294 17.85 14.37 -23.16
CA PRO A 294 18.48 15.58 -22.70
C PRO A 294 19.84 15.13 -22.17
N VAL A 295 20.76 14.79 -23.08
CA VAL A 295 22.12 14.47 -22.72
C VAL A 295 22.72 15.79 -22.23
N ALA A 296 22.59 16.04 -20.93
CA ALA A 296 23.25 17.16 -20.29
C ALA A 296 24.74 17.06 -20.63
N ASP A 297 25.33 18.19 -20.98
CA ASP A 297 26.77 18.24 -21.09
C ASP A 297 27.35 17.96 -19.70
N VAL A 298 28.01 16.81 -19.54
CA VAL A 298 28.72 16.44 -18.31
C VAL A 298 30.14 17.03 -18.27
N ALA A 299 30.49 17.90 -19.22
CA ALA A 299 31.74 18.65 -19.17
C ALA A 299 31.82 19.44 -17.85
N GLY A 300 32.85 19.13 -17.05
CA GLY A 300 33.04 19.71 -15.71
C GLY A 300 32.37 18.95 -14.55
N GLY A 301 31.65 17.86 -14.83
CA GLY A 301 31.15 16.95 -13.80
C GLY A 301 32.24 16.05 -13.20
N PRO A 302 31.98 15.39 -12.06
CA PRO A 302 32.93 14.46 -11.46
C PRO A 302 33.22 13.28 -12.41
N GLU A 303 34.44 12.75 -12.36
CA GLU A 303 34.95 11.73 -13.30
C GLU A 303 34.01 10.52 -13.46
N TRP A 304 33.41 10.04 -12.36
CA TRP A 304 32.48 8.92 -12.40
C TRP A 304 31.24 9.20 -13.27
N ALA A 305 30.75 10.45 -13.29
CA ALA A 305 29.58 10.83 -14.08
C ALA A 305 29.91 10.86 -15.58
N VAL A 306 31.12 11.34 -15.92
CA VAL A 306 31.64 11.34 -17.29
C VAL A 306 31.79 9.91 -17.81
N LEU A 307 32.41 9.02 -17.02
CA LEU A 307 32.60 7.62 -17.37
C LEU A 307 31.27 6.86 -17.51
N GLN A 308 30.30 7.11 -16.63
CA GLN A 308 28.97 6.50 -16.73
C GLN A 308 28.22 6.95 -17.98
N ARG A 309 28.25 8.25 -18.31
CA ARG A 309 27.68 8.75 -19.57
C ARG A 309 28.32 8.08 -20.77
N GLU A 310 29.65 7.96 -20.77
CA GLU A 310 30.35 7.29 -21.85
C GLU A 310 29.91 5.82 -21.99
N ALA A 311 29.85 5.08 -20.89
CA ALA A 311 29.40 3.69 -20.87
C ALA A 311 27.96 3.55 -21.42
N MET A 312 27.02 4.38 -20.97
CA MET A 312 25.64 4.38 -21.46
C MET A 312 25.57 4.72 -22.95
N THR A 313 26.32 5.72 -23.40
CA THR A 313 26.38 6.12 -24.82
C THR A 313 26.92 4.98 -25.68
N ARG A 314 27.98 4.30 -25.25
CA ARG A 314 28.54 3.13 -25.93
C ARG A 314 27.52 1.99 -26.00
N MET A 315 26.81 1.73 -24.91
CA MET A 315 25.75 0.72 -24.88
C MET A 315 24.61 1.03 -25.86
N LEU A 316 24.14 2.28 -25.91
CA LEU A 316 23.14 2.74 -26.88
C LEU A 316 23.62 2.58 -28.34
N LYS A 317 24.90 2.85 -28.61
CA LYS A 317 25.49 2.61 -29.94
C LYS A 317 25.45 1.13 -30.32
N VAL A 318 25.79 0.23 -29.39
CA VAL A 318 25.71 -1.22 -29.60
C VAL A 318 24.27 -1.66 -29.85
N ILE A 319 23.31 -1.21 -29.04
CA ILE A 319 21.88 -1.49 -29.25
C ILE A 319 21.44 -1.01 -30.64
N GLY A 320 21.80 0.22 -31.01
CA GLY A 320 21.48 0.79 -32.32
C GLY A 320 22.13 0.04 -33.49
N TRP A 321 23.32 -0.55 -33.31
CA TRP A 321 23.92 -1.44 -34.30
C TRP A 321 23.11 -2.73 -34.44
N TRP A 322 22.77 -3.40 -33.33
CA TRP A 322 21.97 -4.63 -33.34
C TRP A 322 20.62 -4.44 -34.05
N VAL A 323 19.88 -3.39 -33.70
CA VAL A 323 18.56 -3.11 -34.31
C VAL A 323 18.70 -2.83 -35.81
N ARG A 324 19.73 -2.10 -36.24
CA ARG A 324 19.88 -1.74 -37.67
C ARG A 324 20.43 -2.86 -38.52
N GLU A 325 21.40 -3.61 -38.02
CA GLU A 325 22.15 -4.59 -38.82
C GLU A 325 21.49 -5.97 -38.82
N ILE A 326 20.81 -6.34 -37.74
CA ILE A 326 20.29 -7.71 -37.57
C ILE A 326 18.77 -7.77 -37.78
N CYS A 327 18.00 -6.76 -37.35
CA CYS A 327 16.55 -6.76 -37.61
C CYS A 327 16.16 -6.37 -39.05
N ARG A 328 17.07 -5.81 -39.86
CA ARG A 328 16.85 -5.59 -41.31
C ARG A 328 17.09 -6.81 -42.18
N ARG A 329 17.71 -7.87 -41.65
CA ARG A 329 18.02 -9.11 -42.40
C ARG A 329 16.98 -10.22 -42.16
N ARG A 330 15.85 -9.90 -41.53
CA ARG A 330 14.65 -10.74 -41.42
C ARG A 330 13.49 -10.02 -42.09
#